data_AF-A0A849ZNK3-F1
#
_entry.id   AF-A0A849ZNK3-F1
#
_cell.length_a   1.000
_cell.length_b   1.000
_cell.length_c   1.000
_cell.angle_alpha   90.00
_cell.angle_beta   90.00
_cell.angle_gamma   90.00
#
_symmetry.space_group_name_H-M   'P 1'
#
loop_
_entity.id
_entity.type
_entity.pdbx_description
1 polymer ?
#
loop_
_entity_poly.entity_id
_entity_poly.type
_entity_poly.pdbx_seq_one_letter_code
_entity_poly.pdbx_strand_id
1 'polypeptide(L)' 'MKSELFRVFDFSMPAYSLLLLTGFLFATAAGAGWARRIGQDPDVIVDLGLATLLLGVIGGKLLHVIAYGYFWDYVNLCVD' A
#
# COMPACT_ATOMS: atom_id res chain seq x y z
N MET A 1 14.72 -19.98 -0.31
CA MET A 1 14.39 -18.65 -0.85
C MET A 1 14.73 -17.62 0.22
N LYS A 2 15.58 -16.63 -0.07
CA LYS A 2 15.84 -15.53 0.87
C LYS A 2 14.69 -14.52 0.73
N SER A 3 14.07 -14.16 1.84
CA SER A 3 12.98 -13.18 1.91
C SER A 3 13.48 -11.73 1.77
N GLU A 4 14.78 -11.51 1.96
CA GLU A 4 15.41 -10.18 1.93
C GLU A 4 16.23 -9.98 0.66
N LEU A 5 16.02 -8.85 0.00
CA LEU A 5 16.71 -8.50 -1.25
C LEU A 5 18.08 -7.89 -0.94
N PHE A 6 18.11 -6.90 -0.06
CA PHE A 6 19.31 -6.29 0.48
C PHE A 6 18.99 -5.61 1.81
N ARG A 7 20.01 -5.46 2.66
CA ARG A 7 19.90 -4.82 3.97
C ARG A 7 20.81 -3.59 3.97
N VAL A 8 20.27 -2.43 4.30
CA VAL A 8 21.02 -1.18 4.46
C VAL A 8 20.99 -0.83 5.94
N PHE A 9 22.13 -0.97 6.61
CA PHE A 9 22.23 -0.89 8.08
C PHE A 9 21.20 -1.81 8.76
N ASP A 10 20.23 -1.25 9.47
CA ASP A 10 19.14 -1.99 10.13
C ASP A 10 17.85 -2.08 9.31
N PHE A 11 17.79 -1.44 8.15
CA PHE A 11 16.64 -1.53 7.25
C PHE A 11 16.79 -2.74 6.33
N SER A 12 15.95 -3.74 6.58
CA SER A 12 15.71 -4.83 5.65
C SER A 12 14.73 -4.38 4.56
N MET A 13 15.08 -4.62 3.30
CA MET A 13 14.14 -4.54 2.18
C MET A 13 13.70 -5.96 1.78
N PRO A 14 12.46 -6.36 2.12
CA PRO A 14 11.92 -7.63 1.67
C PRO A 14 11.76 -7.68 0.15
N ALA A 15 11.95 -8.86 -0.45
CA ALA A 15 11.82 -9.05 -1.88
C ALA A 15 10.40 -8.76 -2.41
N TYR A 16 9.36 -9.00 -1.60
CA TYR A 16 7.98 -8.69 -1.97
C TYR A 16 7.72 -7.19 -2.13
N SER A 17 8.44 -6.33 -1.39
CA SER A 17 8.29 -4.87 -1.47
C SER A 17 8.67 -4.35 -2.85
N LEU A 18 9.71 -4.94 -3.45
CA LEU A 18 10.11 -4.61 -4.81
C LEU A 18 9.03 -5.02 -5.83
N LEU A 19 8.45 -6.22 -5.67
CA LEU A 19 7.38 -6.71 -6.54
C LEU A 19 6.12 -5.83 -6.47
N LEU A 20 5.76 -5.38 -5.27
CA LEU A 20 4.62 -4.48 -5.08
C LEU A 20 4.88 -3.11 -5.71
N LEU A 21 6.07 -2.54 -5.53
CA LEU A 21 6.45 -1.27 -6.13
C LEU A 21 6.44 -1.33 -7.65
N THR A 22 7.02 -2.38 -8.24
CA THR A 22 7.03 -2.55 -9.69
C THR A 22 5.62 -2.76 -10.24
N GLY A 23 4.78 -3.53 -9.56
CA GLY A 23 3.37 -3.71 -9.93
C GLY A 23 2.58 -2.40 -9.89
N PHE A 24 2.76 -1.60 -8.84
CA PHE A 24 2.14 -0.27 -8.73
C PHE A 24 2.59 0.66 -9.87
N LEU A 25 3.91 0.78 -10.09
CA LEU A 25 4.45 1.62 -11.16
C LEU A 25 3.95 1.17 -12.54
N PHE A 26 3.88 -0.14 -12.78
CA PHE A 26 3.35 -0.69 -14.03
C PHE A 26 1.88 -0.34 -14.22
N ALA A 27 1.05 -0.50 -13.18
CA ALA A 27 -0.37 -0.17 -13.24
C ALA A 27 -0.60 1.34 -13.51
N THR A 28 0.12 2.21 -12.80
CA THR A 28 0.02 3.67 -13.00
C THR A 28 0.49 4.07 -14.39
N ALA A 29 1.61 3.52 -14.87
CA ALA A 29 2.13 3.81 -16.21
C ALA A 29 1.20 3.31 -17.32
N ALA A 30 0.63 2.12 -17.17
CA ALA A 30 -0.33 1.57 -18.11
C ALA A 30 -1.62 2.41 -18.14
N GLY A 31 -2.13 2.80 -16.98
CA GLY A 31 -3.30 3.67 -16.85
C GLY A 31 -3.08 5.05 -17.47
N ALA A 32 -1.95 5.70 -17.17
CA ALA A 32 -1.59 6.99 -17.74
C ALA A 32 -1.37 6.90 -19.27
N GLY A 33 -0.76 5.81 -19.74
CA GLY A 33 -0.59 5.53 -21.16
C GLY A 33 -1.93 5.36 -21.88
N TRP A 34 -2.91 4.71 -21.23
CA TRP A 34 -4.25 4.56 -21.77
C TRP A 34 -5.03 5.89 -21.75
N ALA A 35 -4.94 6.67 -20.68
CA ALA A 35 -5.54 8.00 -20.58
C ALA A 35 -5.08 8.93 -21.72
N ARG A 36 -3.77 8.93 -22.02
CA ARG A 36 -3.21 9.67 -23.18
C ARG A 36 -3.81 9.24 -24.51
N ARG A 37 -4.09 7.93 -24.69
CA ARG A 37 -4.67 7.41 -25.94
C ARG A 37 -6.14 7.82 -26.14
N ILE A 38 -6.89 7.99 -25.05
CA ILE A 38 -8.30 8.41 -25.10
C ILE A 38 -8.47 9.93 -25.00
N GLY A 39 -7.38 10.70 -25.02
CA GLY A 39 -7.40 12.15 -24.92
C GLY A 39 -7.73 12.70 -23.53
N GLN A 40 -7.62 11.87 -22.50
CA GLN A 40 -7.80 12.27 -21.10
C GLN A 40 -6.47 12.71 -20.50
N ASP A 41 -6.56 13.47 -19.42
CA ASP A 41 -5.40 13.93 -18.68
C ASP A 41 -4.74 12.76 -17.91
N PRO A 42 -3.52 12.35 -18.26
CA PRO A 42 -2.79 11.31 -17.53
C PRO A 42 -2.43 11.69 -16.09
N ASP A 43 -2.34 12.99 -15.77
CA ASP A 43 -1.92 13.43 -14.45
C ASP A 43 -2.93 13.01 -13.37
N VAL A 44 -4.22 13.02 -13.72
CA VAL A 44 -5.30 12.53 -12.85
C VAL A 44 -5.12 11.05 -12.47
N ILE A 45 -4.62 10.22 -13.39
CA ILE A 45 -4.35 8.80 -13.10
C ILE A 45 -3.20 8.66 -12.10
N VAL A 46 -2.16 9.48 -12.26
CA VAL A 46 -0.99 9.47 -11.36
C VAL A 46 -1.40 9.93 -9.97
N ASP A 47 -2.14 11.04 -9.89
CA ASP A 47 -2.65 11.58 -8.62
C ASP A 47 -3.57 10.59 -7.91
N LEU A 48 -4.48 9.95 -8.64
CA LEU A 48 -5.36 8.91 -8.10
C LEU A 48 -4.56 7.70 -7.61
N GLY A 49 -3.53 7.27 -8.37
CA GLY A 49 -2.63 6.20 -7.97
C GLY A 49 -1.92 6.52 -6.65
N LEU A 50 -1.38 7.73 -6.50
CA LEU A 50 -0.71 8.16 -5.27
C LEU A 50 -1.70 8.28 -4.10
N ALA A 51 -2.87 8.88 -4.33
CA ALA A 51 -3.90 9.02 -3.31
C ALA A 51 -4.39 7.66 -2.80
N THR A 52 -4.66 6.72 -3.70
CA THR A 52 -5.11 5.36 -3.32
C THR A 52 -4.02 4.56 -2.61
N LEU A 53 -2.74 4.72 -3.00
CA LEU A 53 -1.61 4.10 -2.29
C LEU A 53 -1.52 4.61 -0.83
N LEU A 54 -1.61 5.93 -0.62
CA LEU A 54 -1.61 6.52 0.71
C LEU A 54 -2.81 6.06 1.55
N LEU A 55 -4.01 6.11 0.98
CA LEU A 55 -5.24 5.66 1.65
C LEU A 55 -5.19 4.16 1.97
N GLY A 56 -4.59 3.33 1.12
CA GLY A 56 -4.41 1.91 1.38
C GLY A 56 -3.51 1.63 2.59
N VAL A 57 -2.39 2.36 2.73
CA VAL A 57 -1.49 2.23 3.89
C VAL A 57 -2.17 2.72 5.17
N ILE A 58 -2.82 3.88 5.11
CA ILE A 58 -3.53 4.46 6.26
C ILE A 58 -4.68 3.54 6.67
N GLY A 59 -5.51 3.11 5.72
CA GLY A 59 -6.64 2.22 5.93
C GLY A 59 -6.22 0.86 6.49
N GLY A 60 -5.13 0.27 5.99
CA GLY A 60 -4.58 -0.98 6.52
C GLY A 60 -4.15 -0.86 7.98
N LYS A 61 -3.52 0.25 8.36
CA LYS A 61 -3.16 0.51 9.77
C LYS A 61 -4.37 0.78 10.65
N LEU A 62 -5.33 1.57 10.17
CA LEU A 62 -6.57 1.84 10.90
C LEU A 62 -7.37 0.55 11.12
N LEU A 63 -7.55 -0.24 10.07
CA LEU A 63 -8.24 -1.53 10.15
C LEU A 63 -7.51 -2.49 11.08
N HIS A 64 -6.18 -2.53 11.04
CA HIS A 64 -5.40 -3.36 11.97
C HIS A 64 -5.68 -3.00 13.43
N VAL A 65 -5.74 -1.71 13.78
CA VAL A 65 -6.05 -1.26 15.15
C VAL A 65 -7.50 -1.60 15.52
N ILE A 66 -8.45 -1.40 14.61
CA ILE A 66 -9.88 -1.64 14.88
C ILE A 66 -10.17 -3.15 15.00
N ALA A 67 -9.62 -3.97 14.11
CA ALA A 67 -9.92 -5.39 14.02
C ALA A 67 -9.12 -6.25 15.02
N TYR A 68 -7.87 -5.87 15.32
CA TYR A 68 -6.94 -6.70 16.12
C TYR A 68 -6.22 -5.95 17.25
N GLY A 69 -6.40 -4.64 17.41
CA GLY A 69 -5.79 -3.87 18.51
C GLY A 69 -6.63 -3.90 19.79
N TYR A 70 -6.26 -3.03 20.75
CA TYR A 70 -6.87 -2.85 22.08
C TYR A 70 -8.40 -2.73 22.11
N PHE A 71 -9.09 -2.55 20.97
CA PHE A 71 -10.54 -2.40 20.96
C PHE A 71 -11.26 -3.61 21.58
N TRP A 72 -10.88 -4.84 21.19
CA TRP A 72 -11.46 -6.05 21.77
C TRP A 72 -10.97 -6.31 23.19
N ASP A 73 -9.71 -5.95 23.51
CA ASP A 73 -9.19 -6.02 24.88
C ASP A 73 -9.92 -5.05 25.82
N TYR A 74 -10.34 -3.86 25.36
CA TYR A 74 -11.14 -2.89 26.13
C TYR A 74 -12.59 -3.33 26.29
N VAL A 75 -13.20 -3.97 25.29
CA VAL A 75 -14.58 -4.49 25.38
C VAL A 75 -14.64 -5.72 26.28
N ASN A 76 -13.64 -6.60 26.23
CA ASN A 76 -13.59 -7.80 27.06
C ASN A 76 -13.04 -7.56 28.48
N LEU A 77 -12.44 -6.39 28.77
CA LEU A 77 -11.95 -6.05 30.13
C LEU A 77 -13.04 -6.11 31.22
N CYS A 78 -14.32 -6.07 30.85
CA CYS A 78 -15.46 -6.15 31.75
C CYS A 78 -16.28 -7.46 31.59
N VAL A 79 -15.82 -8.39 30.74
CA VAL A 79 -16.50 -9.67 30.46
C VAL A 79 -15.77 -10.86 31.11
N ASP A 80 -14.48 -10.70 31.46
CA ASP A 80 -13.70 -11.61 32.32
C ASP A 80 -13.68 -11.13 33.79
#